data_AF-A0A6C0G1U3-F1
#
_entry.id   AF-A0A6C0G1U3-F1
#
_cell.length_a   1.000
_cell.length_b   1.000
_cell.length_c   1.000
_cell.angle_alpha   90.00
_cell.angle_beta   90.00
_cell.angle_gamma   90.00
#
_symmetry.space_group_name_H-M   'P 1'
#
loop_
_entity.id
_entity.type
_entity.pdbx_description
1 polymer ?
#
loop_
_entity_poly.entity_id
_entity_poly.type
_entity_poly.pdbx_seq_one_letter_code
_entity_poly.pdbx_strand_id
1 'polypeptide(L)'
;MVRPAGRQPAAGDLSDYPVRVSEVGGVCLTSIGTSSIAQFGDRADVDANLRAIAVQRESDHLDKDNVYFESYDLFSQPVPLPTPWLLAAAQDPVDMRTINREPRISVGCIDVIAISGSALVLVGNGLNTKGQSRISNIRQFAKPPMRYYGTGCCPPMQDRPRNDRPSV
;
A
#
# COMPACT_ATOMS: atom_id res chain seq x y z
N MET A 1 8.46 -30.38 -39.76
CA MET A 1 7.58 -30.42 -38.57
C MET A 1 6.33 -29.62 -38.91
N VAL A 2 5.23 -30.32 -39.21
CA VAL A 2 3.99 -29.73 -39.72
C VAL A 2 3.18 -29.21 -38.53
N ARG A 3 2.86 -27.90 -38.52
CA ARG A 3 1.94 -27.32 -37.53
C ARG A 3 0.54 -27.90 -37.76
N PRO A 4 -0.14 -28.49 -36.76
CA PRO A 4 -1.53 -28.87 -36.94
C PRO A 4 -2.38 -27.61 -37.10
N ALA A 5 -3.23 -27.61 -38.13
CA ALA A 5 -4.19 -26.55 -38.38
C ALA A 5 -5.12 -26.42 -37.17
N GLY A 6 -5.18 -25.22 -36.59
CA GLY A 6 -6.14 -24.88 -35.55
C GLY A 6 -7.55 -25.09 -36.09
N ARG A 7 -8.38 -25.81 -35.33
CA ARG A 7 -9.80 -25.99 -35.57
C ARG A 7 -10.46 -24.61 -35.70
N GLN A 8 -10.89 -24.23 -36.90
CA GLN A 8 -11.73 -23.04 -37.08
C GLN A 8 -13.07 -23.27 -36.36
N PRO A 9 -13.51 -22.35 -35.49
CA PRO A 9 -14.80 -22.47 -34.83
C PRO A 9 -15.92 -22.40 -35.87
N ALA A 10 -16.91 -23.30 -35.72
CA ALA A 10 -18.10 -23.34 -36.55
C ALA A 10 -18.86 -22.02 -36.48
N ALA A 11 -19.43 -21.61 -37.61
CA ALA A 11 -20.07 -20.31 -37.88
C ALA A 11 -21.42 -20.09 -37.16
N GLY A 12 -21.50 -20.39 -35.85
CA GLY A 12 -22.73 -20.29 -35.06
C GLY A 12 -22.59 -19.77 -33.62
N ASP A 13 -21.38 -19.53 -33.11
CA ASP A 13 -21.17 -19.04 -31.73
C ASP A 13 -20.44 -17.68 -31.71
N LEU A 14 -21.02 -16.69 -32.38
CA LEU A 14 -20.77 -15.27 -32.08
C LEU A 14 -21.65 -14.84 -30.89
N SER A 15 -21.66 -15.61 -29.79
CA SER A 15 -21.95 -14.98 -28.50
C SER A 15 -20.68 -14.26 -28.05
N ASP A 16 -20.42 -13.18 -28.77
CA ASP A 16 -19.45 -12.15 -28.42
C ASP A 16 -19.98 -11.54 -27.12
N TYR A 17 -19.62 -12.15 -25.99
CA TYR A 17 -20.04 -11.64 -24.69
C TYR A 17 -19.59 -10.18 -24.62
N PRO A 18 -20.49 -9.23 -24.28
CA PRO A 18 -20.19 -7.83 -24.47
C PRO A 18 -18.93 -7.42 -23.71
N VAL A 19 -18.19 -6.45 -24.26
CA VAL A 19 -17.09 -5.77 -23.56
C VAL A 19 -17.54 -5.46 -22.14
N ARG A 20 -16.77 -5.93 -21.14
CA ARG A 20 -17.06 -5.69 -19.72
C ARG A 20 -17.03 -4.20 -19.45
N VAL A 21 -18.08 -3.66 -18.87
CA VAL A 21 -18.18 -2.24 -18.49
C VAL A 21 -18.21 -2.14 -16.97
N SER A 22 -17.35 -1.26 -16.44
CA SER A 22 -17.40 -0.86 -15.02
C SER A 22 -18.18 0.45 -14.94
N GLU A 23 -19.36 0.41 -14.33
CA GLU A 23 -20.20 1.56 -14.07
C GLU A 23 -20.10 1.90 -12.59
N VAL A 24 -19.68 3.12 -12.27
CA VAL A 24 -19.59 3.62 -10.90
C VAL A 24 -20.46 4.87 -10.80
N GLY A 25 -21.41 4.87 -9.87
CA GLY A 25 -22.34 5.98 -9.66
C GLY A 25 -21.66 7.27 -9.19
N GLY A 26 -20.57 7.16 -8.44
CA GLY A 26 -19.74 8.30 -8.07
C GLY A 26 -18.48 7.91 -7.30
N VAL A 27 -17.44 8.72 -7.39
CA VAL A 27 -16.20 8.52 -6.63
C VAL A 27 -15.83 9.82 -5.93
N CYS A 28 -15.89 9.80 -4.60
CA CYS A 28 -15.42 10.86 -3.73
C CYS A 28 -14.05 10.44 -3.17
N LEU A 29 -13.01 11.16 -3.57
CA LEU A 29 -11.65 11.01 -3.05
C LEU A 29 -11.24 12.34 -2.45
N THR A 30 -11.24 12.43 -1.12
CA THR A 30 -10.97 13.72 -0.45
C THR A 30 -9.49 14.11 -0.54
N SER A 31 -8.57 13.14 -0.49
CA SER A 31 -7.14 13.40 -0.62
C SER A 31 -6.37 12.24 -1.28
N ILE A 32 -5.45 12.58 -2.16
CA ILE A 32 -4.49 11.62 -2.75
C ILE A 32 -3.08 12.08 -2.36
N GLY A 33 -2.42 11.24 -1.57
CA GLY A 33 -1.11 11.48 -0.97
C GLY A 33 0.02 10.78 -1.72
N THR A 34 1.13 10.59 -1.01
CA THR A 34 2.41 10.16 -1.59
C THR A 34 2.33 8.86 -2.37
N SER A 35 2.90 8.87 -3.58
CA SER A 35 2.98 7.74 -4.51
C SER A 35 1.66 6.99 -4.73
N SER A 36 0.51 7.68 -4.63
CA SER A 36 -0.79 7.03 -4.77
C SER A 36 -1.46 7.40 -6.09
N ILE A 37 -2.23 6.47 -6.64
CA ILE A 37 -2.81 6.56 -7.98
C ILE A 37 -4.31 6.33 -7.88
N ALA A 38 -5.11 7.22 -8.47
CA ALA A 38 -6.51 6.98 -8.74
C ALA A 38 -6.70 6.90 -10.26
N GLN A 39 -7.03 5.71 -10.76
CA GLN A 39 -7.14 5.38 -12.16
C GLN A 39 -8.58 4.96 -12.49
N PHE A 40 -9.17 5.63 -13.48
CA PHE A 40 -10.46 5.26 -14.05
C PHE A 40 -10.24 4.86 -15.51
N GLY A 41 -10.74 3.69 -15.89
CA GLY A 41 -10.46 3.02 -17.16
C GLY A 41 -9.40 1.93 -17.05
N ASP A 42 -9.17 1.26 -18.17
CA ASP A 42 -8.30 0.10 -18.25
C ASP A 42 -6.82 0.49 -18.33
N ARG A 43 -5.98 -0.21 -17.58
CA ARG A 43 -4.54 0.03 -17.52
C ARG A 43 -3.77 -1.28 -17.52
N ALA A 44 -2.77 -1.36 -18.40
CA ALA A 44 -1.94 -2.56 -18.51
C ALA A 44 -0.87 -2.66 -17.41
N ASP A 45 -0.24 -1.54 -17.04
CA ASP A 45 0.81 -1.55 -16.03
C ASP A 45 0.70 -0.33 -15.12
N VAL A 46 0.81 -0.59 -13.82
CA VAL A 46 0.79 0.40 -12.74
C VAL A 46 1.91 0.05 -11.78
N ASP A 47 2.80 1.00 -11.53
CA ASP A 47 3.87 0.87 -10.54
C ASP A 47 3.84 2.06 -9.59
N ALA A 48 3.57 1.79 -8.32
CA ALA A 48 3.53 2.76 -7.24
C ALA A 48 4.64 2.43 -6.24
N ASN A 49 5.68 3.26 -6.17
CA ASN A 49 6.83 3.03 -5.29
C ASN A 49 7.09 4.22 -4.37
N LEU A 50 7.29 3.97 -3.08
CA LEU A 50 7.58 4.99 -2.08
C LEU A 50 8.69 4.52 -1.12
N ARG A 51 9.67 5.40 -0.92
CA ARG A 51 10.61 5.36 0.20
C ARG A 51 10.53 6.70 0.92
N ALA A 52 10.20 6.68 2.20
CA ALA A 52 10.08 7.88 3.00
C ALA A 52 10.69 7.71 4.39
N ILE A 53 11.37 8.76 4.86
CA ILE A 53 11.83 8.88 6.24
C ILE A 53 11.24 10.17 6.79
N ALA A 54 10.44 10.05 7.85
CA ALA A 54 9.90 11.20 8.57
C ALA A 54 10.62 11.32 9.91
N VAL A 55 11.32 12.43 10.12
CA VAL A 55 12.16 12.64 11.31
C VAL A 55 11.62 13.84 12.09
N GLN A 56 11.15 13.58 13.30
CA GLN A 56 10.72 14.59 14.25
C GLN A 56 11.82 14.81 15.28
N ARG A 57 12.37 16.02 15.37
CA ARG A 57 13.48 16.35 16.27
C ARG A 57 13.11 17.52 17.18
N GLU A 58 13.66 17.50 18.39
CA GLU A 58 13.62 18.65 19.31
C GLU A 58 14.73 19.68 19.01
N SER A 59 15.89 19.19 18.59
CA SER A 59 17.06 19.98 18.21
C SER A 59 16.96 20.50 16.78
N ASP A 60 17.56 21.64 16.50
CA ASP A 60 17.58 22.26 15.17
C ASP A 60 18.29 21.38 14.12
N HIS A 61 17.93 21.59 12.85
CA HIS A 61 18.46 20.87 11.70
C HIS A 61 19.94 21.16 11.43
N LEU A 62 20.43 22.34 11.82
CA LEU A 62 21.82 22.75 11.59
C LEU A 62 22.81 22.03 12.52
N ASP A 63 22.35 21.61 13.70
CA ASP A 63 23.22 21.04 14.75
C ASP A 63 23.28 19.50 14.74
N LYS A 64 22.50 18.83 13.88
CA LYS A 64 22.38 17.36 13.89
C LYS A 64 22.68 16.70 12.56
N ASP A 65 23.24 15.50 12.66
CA ASP A 65 23.52 14.63 11.52
C ASP A 65 22.29 14.40 10.63
N ASN A 66 22.56 14.40 9.33
CA ASN A 66 21.60 14.07 8.29
C ASN A 66 21.11 12.62 8.43
N VAL A 67 19.88 12.38 7.98
CA VAL A 67 19.30 11.04 7.93
C VAL A 67 19.35 10.53 6.51
N TYR A 68 19.97 9.38 6.31
CA TYR A 68 20.16 8.74 5.01
C TYR A 68 19.30 7.47 4.92
N PHE A 69 18.97 7.03 3.71
CA PHE A 69 18.21 5.78 3.54
C PHE A 69 19.10 4.56 3.79
N GLU A 70 20.37 4.68 3.43
CA GLU A 70 21.42 3.67 3.53
C GLU A 70 21.71 3.29 4.99
N SER A 71 21.38 4.15 5.95
CA SER A 71 21.55 3.85 7.37
C SER A 71 20.46 2.93 7.94
N TYR A 72 19.46 2.53 7.14
CA TYR A 72 18.43 1.59 7.57
C TYR A 72 18.27 0.45 6.57
N ASP A 73 18.48 -0.78 7.04
CA ASP A 73 18.29 -2.01 6.26
C ASP A 73 16.88 -2.12 5.66
N LEU A 74 15.90 -1.46 6.29
CA LEU A 74 14.53 -1.39 5.79
C LEU A 74 14.48 -0.92 4.33
N PHE A 75 15.34 0.00 3.88
CA PHE A 75 15.30 0.54 2.51
C PHE A 75 16.10 -0.27 1.49
N SER A 76 17.00 -1.14 1.95
CA SER A 76 17.84 -2.00 1.10
C SER A 76 17.31 -3.44 0.99
N GLN A 77 16.46 -3.87 1.90
CA GLN A 77 15.86 -5.22 1.85
C GLN A 77 15.10 -5.46 0.54
N PRO A 78 15.22 -6.65 -0.09
CA PRO A 78 14.43 -7.00 -1.25
C PRO A 78 12.94 -7.13 -0.91
N VAL A 79 12.07 -7.09 -1.92
CA VAL A 79 10.65 -7.44 -1.73
C VAL A 79 10.57 -8.95 -1.45
N PRO A 80 9.79 -9.40 -0.46
CA PRO A 80 9.59 -10.82 -0.22
C PRO A 80 9.12 -11.50 -1.50
N LEU A 81 9.89 -12.47 -1.98
CA LEU A 81 9.48 -13.29 -3.11
C LEU A 81 8.41 -14.28 -2.64
N PRO A 82 7.51 -14.70 -3.54
CA PRO A 82 6.63 -15.82 -3.25
C PRO A 82 7.44 -17.05 -2.85
N THR A 83 6.87 -17.89 -1.99
CA THR A 83 7.53 -19.10 -1.51
C THR A 83 7.88 -20.05 -2.68
N PRO A 84 8.91 -20.90 -2.55
CA PRO A 84 9.34 -21.80 -3.61
C PRO A 84 8.24 -22.73 -4.13
N TRP A 85 7.32 -23.16 -3.25
CA TRP A 85 6.19 -24.00 -3.64
C TRP A 85 5.15 -23.25 -4.48
N LEU A 86 4.94 -21.95 -4.23
CA LEU A 86 4.05 -21.12 -5.04
C LEU A 86 4.69 -20.84 -6.41
N LEU A 87 6.01 -20.63 -6.44
CA LEU A 87 6.77 -20.43 -7.67
C LEU A 87 6.78 -21.68 -8.56
N ALA A 88 6.85 -22.87 -7.95
CA ALA A 88 6.74 -24.15 -8.65
C ALA A 88 5.32 -24.39 -9.19
N ALA A 89 4.28 -24.07 -8.39
CA ALA A 89 2.89 -24.18 -8.84
C ALA A 89 2.55 -23.21 -9.99
N ALA A 90 3.26 -22.09 -10.11
CA ALA A 90 3.09 -21.12 -11.20
C ALA A 90 3.75 -21.56 -12.53
N GLN A 91 4.49 -22.67 -12.56
CA GLN A 91 5.14 -23.17 -13.79
C GLN A 91 4.15 -23.82 -14.77
N ASP A 92 3.00 -24.29 -14.27
CA ASP A 92 1.93 -24.83 -15.08
C ASP A 92 0.87 -23.74 -15.32
N PRO A 93 0.87 -23.05 -16.47
CA PRO A 93 -0.12 -22.01 -16.73
C PRO A 93 -1.51 -22.64 -16.82
N VAL A 94 -2.40 -22.23 -15.91
CA VAL A 94 -3.82 -22.58 -15.98
C VAL A 94 -4.47 -21.71 -17.05
N ASP A 95 -4.89 -22.32 -18.16
CA ASP A 95 -5.69 -21.65 -19.17
C ASP A 95 -7.12 -21.49 -18.64
N MET A 96 -7.47 -20.27 -18.24
CA MET A 96 -8.77 -19.93 -17.70
C MET A 96 -9.50 -18.99 -18.65
N ARG A 97 -10.65 -19.44 -19.15
CA ARG A 97 -11.58 -18.58 -19.87
C ARG A 97 -12.75 -18.23 -18.96
N THR A 98 -12.88 -16.94 -18.65
CA THR A 98 -14.04 -16.42 -17.90
C THR A 98 -15.11 -15.93 -18.87
N ILE A 99 -16.37 -16.28 -18.60
CA ILE A 99 -17.53 -15.84 -19.37
C ILE A 99 -18.47 -15.10 -18.42
N ASN A 100 -18.63 -13.80 -18.62
CA ASN A 100 -19.52 -12.96 -17.82
C ASN A 100 -20.90 -12.92 -18.45
N ARG A 101 -21.89 -13.58 -17.83
CA ARG A 101 -23.29 -13.54 -18.30
C ARG A 101 -23.88 -12.12 -18.26
N GLU A 102 -23.47 -11.34 -17.27
CA GLU A 102 -23.77 -9.92 -17.13
C GLU A 102 -22.43 -9.14 -17.14
N PRO A 103 -22.06 -8.48 -18.24
CA PRO A 103 -20.78 -7.80 -18.39
C PRO A 103 -20.76 -6.41 -17.73
N ARG A 104 -21.86 -5.99 -17.09
CA ARG A 104 -21.96 -4.74 -16.36
C ARG A 104 -21.62 -4.96 -14.88
N ILE A 105 -20.52 -4.38 -14.43
CA ILE A 105 -20.21 -4.26 -13.00
C ILE A 105 -20.72 -2.90 -12.56
N SER A 106 -21.84 -2.87 -11.85
CA SER A 106 -22.43 -1.63 -11.33
C SER A 106 -22.06 -1.46 -9.85
N VAL A 107 -21.36 -0.38 -9.55
CA VAL A 107 -20.99 0.06 -8.20
C VAL A 107 -21.72 1.37 -7.94
N GLY A 108 -22.23 1.55 -6.73
CA GLY A 108 -22.86 2.82 -6.32
C GLY A 108 -21.81 3.94 -6.15
N CYS A 109 -21.71 4.49 -4.95
CA CYS A 109 -20.74 5.52 -4.65
C CYS A 109 -19.54 4.95 -3.88
N ILE A 110 -18.34 5.32 -4.31
CA ILE A 110 -17.09 5.06 -3.59
C ILE A 110 -16.74 6.35 -2.84
N ASP A 111 -16.63 6.28 -1.52
CA ASP A 111 -16.19 7.41 -0.71
C ASP A 111 -14.94 7.04 0.08
N VAL A 112 -13.85 7.77 -0.18
CA VAL A 112 -12.53 7.52 0.39
C VAL A 112 -11.96 8.84 0.88
N ILE A 113 -11.68 8.90 2.18
CA ILE A 113 -11.14 10.09 2.84
C ILE A 113 -9.73 10.39 2.31
N ALA A 114 -8.84 9.40 2.29
CA ALA A 114 -7.50 9.60 1.74
C ALA A 114 -6.88 8.29 1.28
N ILE A 115 -6.11 8.37 0.21
CA ILE A 115 -5.16 7.31 -0.20
C ILE A 115 -3.74 7.86 -0.12
N SER A 116 -2.79 7.08 0.40
CA SER A 116 -1.38 7.48 0.52
C SER A 116 -0.49 6.25 0.69
N GLY A 117 0.77 6.34 0.28
CA GLY A 117 1.76 5.30 0.55
C GLY A 117 1.76 4.15 -0.45
N SER A 118 1.87 4.45 -1.74
CA SER A 118 1.82 3.44 -2.81
C SER A 118 0.45 2.75 -2.96
N ALA A 119 -0.62 3.51 -2.73
CA ALA A 119 -2.00 3.03 -2.83
C ALA A 119 -2.56 3.23 -4.24
N LEU A 120 -3.44 2.34 -4.69
CA LEU A 120 -4.12 2.40 -5.99
C LEU A 120 -5.63 2.27 -5.82
N VAL A 121 -6.38 3.22 -6.36
CA VAL A 121 -7.82 3.10 -6.62
C VAL A 121 -7.98 2.91 -8.13
N LEU A 122 -8.42 1.72 -8.56
CA LEU A 122 -8.61 1.40 -9.97
C LEU A 122 -10.06 1.03 -10.23
N VAL A 123 -10.70 1.74 -11.15
CA VAL A 123 -12.00 1.38 -11.72
C VAL A 123 -11.78 0.99 -13.17
N GLY A 124 -11.92 -0.29 -13.49
CA GLY A 124 -11.65 -0.82 -14.82
C GLY A 124 -10.87 -2.12 -14.75
N ASN A 125 -9.97 -2.34 -15.70
CA ASN A 125 -9.09 -3.49 -15.77
C ASN A 125 -7.64 -3.12 -15.42
N GLY A 126 -7.00 -3.96 -14.62
CA GLY A 126 -5.58 -3.89 -14.30
C GLY A 126 -4.92 -5.20 -14.69
N LEU A 127 -3.93 -5.16 -15.58
CA LEU A 127 -3.17 -6.37 -15.94
C LEU A 127 -2.04 -6.60 -14.94
N ASN A 128 -1.12 -5.64 -14.83
CA ASN A 128 -0.01 -5.67 -13.89
C ASN A 128 -0.11 -4.48 -12.94
N THR A 129 -0.04 -4.76 -11.65
CA THR A 129 0.00 -3.73 -10.61
C THR A 129 1.08 -4.08 -9.60
N LYS A 130 2.00 -3.14 -9.39
CA LYS A 130 3.08 -3.23 -8.42
C LYS A 130 2.97 -2.07 -7.45
N GLY A 131 3.01 -2.40 -6.16
CA GLY A 131 2.97 -1.44 -5.07
C GLY A 131 4.11 -1.74 -4.10
N GLN A 132 4.98 -0.77 -3.86
CA GLN A 132 6.04 -0.87 -2.87
C GLN A 132 6.06 0.37 -1.98
N SER A 133 5.97 0.21 -0.68
CA SER A 133 6.08 1.32 0.28
C SER A 133 6.99 0.94 1.44
N ARG A 134 7.95 1.81 1.75
CA ARG A 134 8.87 1.68 2.87
C ARG A 134 8.90 3.04 3.57
N ILE A 135 8.40 3.10 4.81
CA ILE A 135 8.27 4.34 5.57
C ILE A 135 8.87 4.11 6.96
N SER A 136 9.76 5.00 7.40
CA SER A 136 10.31 4.99 8.75
C SER A 136 10.06 6.33 9.44
N ASN A 137 9.38 6.30 10.59
CA ASN A 137 9.09 7.49 11.40
C ASN A 137 9.98 7.50 12.64
N ILE A 138 10.86 8.49 12.74
CA ILE A 138 11.89 8.58 13.77
C ILE A 138 11.67 9.79 14.64
N ARG A 139 11.70 9.60 15.95
CA ARG A 139 11.58 10.66 16.96
C ARG A 139 12.90 10.83 17.70
N GLN A 140 13.49 12.02 17.62
CA GLN A 140 14.73 12.38 18.27
C GLN A 140 14.49 13.49 19.30
N PHE A 141 14.13 13.08 20.50
CA PHE A 141 13.97 13.95 21.66
C PHE A 141 15.15 13.78 22.61
N ALA A 142 15.51 14.84 23.34
CA ALA A 142 16.45 14.74 24.42
C ALA A 142 15.92 13.73 25.45
N LYS A 143 16.72 12.72 25.78
CA LYS A 143 16.39 11.88 26.93
C LYS A 143 16.54 12.75 28.17
N PRO A 144 15.54 12.80 29.08
CA PRO A 144 15.79 13.39 30.38
C PRO A 144 16.99 12.68 31.01
N PRO A 145 17.84 13.39 31.77
CA PRO A 145 19.02 12.80 32.36
C PRO A 145 18.60 11.55 33.12
N MET A 146 19.19 10.41 32.75
CA MET A 146 18.95 9.13 33.41
C MET A 146 19.35 9.34 34.88
N ARG A 147 18.37 9.52 35.77
CA ARG A 147 18.62 9.44 37.21
C ARG A 147 18.86 7.97 37.50
N TYR A 148 20.12 7.55 37.46
CA TYR A 148 20.55 6.34 38.12
C TYR A 148 20.17 6.50 39.60
N TYR A 149 19.04 5.92 40.00
CA TYR A 149 18.88 5.54 41.39
C TYR A 149 19.87 4.40 41.59
N GLY A 150 21.04 4.74 42.13
CA GLY A 150 22.00 3.75 42.60
C GLY A 150 21.23 2.72 43.44
N THR A 151 21.46 1.44 43.14
CA THR A 151 20.85 0.27 43.78
C THR A 151 19.32 0.20 43.71
N GLY A 152 18.80 -0.58 42.75
CA GLY A 152 17.68 -1.55 42.92
C GLY A 152 16.33 -1.11 43.48
N CYS A 153 16.11 0.13 43.86
CA CYS A 153 14.82 0.59 44.35
C CYS A 153 14.11 1.39 43.25
N CYS A 154 12.94 0.90 42.82
CA CYS A 154 11.99 1.71 42.07
C CYS A 154 11.90 3.10 42.70
N PRO A 155 11.92 4.19 41.92
CA PRO A 155 11.74 5.52 42.48
C PRO A 155 10.40 5.52 43.25
N PRO A 156 10.36 6.06 44.48
CA PRO A 156 9.09 6.26 45.16
C PRO A 156 8.21 7.09 44.23
N MET A 157 7.01 6.58 43.98
CA MET A 157 5.98 7.21 43.17
C MET A 157 5.90 8.68 43.62
N GLN A 158 6.35 9.61 42.78
CA GLN A 158 6.20 11.02 43.10
C GLN A 158 4.71 11.28 43.16
N ASP A 159 4.21 11.63 44.35
CA ASP A 159 2.85 12.07 44.54
C ASP A 159 2.60 13.20 43.55
N ARG A 160 1.81 12.90 42.50
CA ARG A 160 1.31 13.95 41.62
C ARG A 160 0.60 14.94 42.52
N PRO A 161 0.89 16.25 42.44
CA PRO A 161 0.16 17.23 43.21
C PRO A 161 -1.33 17.01 42.93
N ARG A 162 -2.11 16.71 43.98
CA ARG A 162 -3.57 16.68 43.87
C ARG A 162 -3.94 18.04 43.32
N ASN A 163 -4.54 18.00 42.14
CA ASN A 163 -5.02 19.19 41.47
C ASN A 163 -6.26 19.63 42.26
N ASP A 164 -6.04 20.33 43.38
CA ASP A 164 -7.08 20.97 44.17
C ASP A 164 -7.55 22.19 43.38
N ARG A 165 -8.28 21.92 42.29
CA ARG A 165 -9.10 22.95 41.66
C ARG A 165 -10.27 23.20 42.61
N PRO A 166 -10.46 24.43 43.14
CA PRO A 166 -11.72 24.77 43.76
C PRO A 166 -12.81 24.63 42.69
N SER A 167 -13.85 23.88 43.03
CA SER A 167 -15.08 23.83 42.23
C SER A 167 -15.65 25.24 42.19
N VAL A 168 -15.79 25.77 40.97
CA VAL A 168 -16.62 26.94 40.66
C VAL A 168 -17.89 26.42 40.04
#